data_AF-A0A850KHY8-F1
#
_entry.id   AF-A0A850KHY8-F1
#
_cell.length_a   1.000
_cell.length_b   1.000
_cell.length_c   1.000
_cell.angle_alpha   90.00
_cell.angle_beta   90.00
_cell.angle_gamma   90.00
#
_symmetry.space_group_name_H-M   'P 1'
#
loop_
_entity.id
_entity.type
_entity.pdbx_description
1 polymer ?
#
loop_
_entity_poly.entity_id
_entity_poly.type
_entity_poly.pdbx_seq_one_letter_code
_entity_poly.pdbx_strand_id
1 'polypeptide(L)'
;MKRLLFSCAIAAGVLASSLAMAQDVITLKLSHFLPSTHFVQKDFLESWVAELEKRTNGKVKVEIYPAGSAFGHVAKQFDQVHAGVVDIAHGLTGFPRGRLPRTLVMDLPFLVKSANAATHALWDLYPDYLADEYKGLKVLALHAHNAGLIHTRGKQVKTMEDLKGLRIRTPSLATSNMMKALGATPVGLPPTQVYENLQKGVLDGAVFPYEAVNGFKLYEVLDYHLDAKAYTTSFFFVMNEKKYNSLPADVRKVIDDISGDALVAKFGDWWNKWDQPGKDEIAKKGNPVVSLSDEERAKWRTTLAPMIDAYLSDLESKGVKNAREIYSKAQEYVAKYE
;
A
#
# COMPACT_ATOMS: atom_id res chain seq x y z
N MET A 1 -37.02 -63.39 58.79
CA MET A 1 -36.10 -62.46 59.46
C MET A 1 -35.07 -61.95 58.47
N LYS A 2 -35.14 -60.64 58.20
CA LYS A 2 -34.04 -59.69 57.88
C LYS A 2 -33.00 -60.03 56.79
N ARG A 3 -33.01 -59.13 55.78
CA ARG A 3 -31.88 -58.58 55.00
C ARG A 3 -31.52 -59.24 53.66
N LEU A 4 -32.36 -58.96 52.66
CA LEU A 4 -31.92 -58.64 51.30
C LEU A 4 -32.38 -57.21 51.02
N LEU A 5 -31.46 -56.34 50.62
CA LEU A 5 -31.62 -55.05 49.91
C LEU A 5 -30.39 -54.17 50.23
N PHE A 6 -29.97 -53.39 49.24
CA PHE A 6 -28.81 -52.47 49.18
C PHE A 6 -27.55 -53.02 48.48
N SER A 7 -27.51 -52.84 47.14
CA SER A 7 -26.46 -52.05 46.46
C SER A 7 -26.69 -52.09 44.94
N CYS A 8 -27.62 -51.26 44.48
CA CYS A 8 -27.78 -50.90 43.06
C CYS A 8 -28.11 -49.41 43.03
N ALA A 9 -27.09 -48.57 43.15
CA ALA A 9 -27.17 -47.15 42.82
C ALA A 9 -25.74 -46.58 42.74
N ILE A 10 -25.53 -45.67 41.80
CA ILE A 10 -24.32 -44.89 41.54
C ILE A 10 -23.33 -45.55 40.56
N ALA A 11 -23.77 -45.71 39.31
CA ALA A 11 -22.90 -45.70 38.13
C ALA A 11 -23.52 -44.88 36.98
N ALA A 12 -24.11 -43.73 37.34
CA ALA A 12 -24.68 -42.76 36.40
C ALA A 12 -24.21 -41.35 36.78
N GLY A 13 -22.88 -41.19 36.82
CA GLY A 13 -22.21 -39.93 37.13
C GLY A 13 -21.51 -39.38 35.88
N VAL A 14 -22.29 -38.69 35.04
CA VAL A 14 -21.81 -37.57 34.21
C VAL A 14 -20.67 -37.92 33.23
N LEU A 15 -20.98 -38.77 32.25
CA LEU A 15 -20.51 -38.56 30.88
C LEU A 15 -21.24 -37.34 30.28
N ALA A 16 -21.07 -36.16 30.88
CA ALA A 16 -21.24 -34.91 30.16
C ALA A 16 -19.94 -34.67 29.42
N SER A 17 -19.71 -35.49 28.39
CA SER A 17 -18.80 -35.19 27.31
C SER A 17 -19.13 -33.78 26.88
N SER A 18 -18.24 -32.85 27.22
CA SER A 18 -18.07 -31.64 26.45
C SER A 18 -17.85 -32.08 25.01
N LEU A 19 -18.93 -32.15 24.24
CA LEU A 19 -18.89 -31.86 22.83
C LEU A 19 -18.37 -30.42 22.77
N ALA A 20 -17.05 -30.27 22.86
CA ALA A 20 -16.36 -29.13 22.31
C ALA A 20 -16.78 -29.15 20.85
N MET A 21 -17.84 -28.40 20.53
CA MET A 21 -18.19 -28.06 19.16
C MET A 21 -16.89 -27.53 18.57
N ALA A 22 -16.25 -28.32 17.71
CA ALA A 22 -15.10 -27.86 16.96
C ALA A 22 -15.59 -26.61 16.24
N GLN A 23 -15.17 -25.45 16.74
CA GLN A 23 -15.59 -24.19 16.18
C GLN A 23 -14.95 -24.13 14.80
N ASP A 24 -15.77 -24.18 13.74
CA ASP A 24 -15.28 -24.16 12.38
C ASP A 24 -14.33 -22.97 12.21
N VAL A 25 -13.06 -23.27 11.91
CA VAL A 25 -12.02 -22.26 11.75
C VAL A 25 -12.32 -21.48 10.48
N ILE A 26 -12.46 -20.17 10.61
CA ILE A 26 -12.67 -19.28 9.47
C ILE A 26 -11.29 -18.98 8.86
N THR A 27 -11.00 -19.58 7.72
CA THR A 27 -9.79 -19.24 6.94
C THR A 27 -10.08 -18.06 6.01
N LEU A 28 -9.21 -17.04 6.05
CA LEU A 28 -9.20 -15.88 5.16
C LEU A 28 -7.94 -15.90 4.29
N LYS A 29 -8.07 -15.56 3.01
CA LYS A 29 -6.96 -15.40 2.07
C LYS A 29 -6.57 -13.93 1.97
N LEU A 30 -5.33 -13.59 2.30
CA LEU A 30 -4.77 -12.25 2.18
C LEU A 30 -3.75 -12.20 1.05
N SER A 31 -3.99 -11.39 0.02
CA SER A 31 -3.05 -11.16 -1.09
C SER A 31 -2.23 -9.89 -0.92
N HIS A 32 -0.92 -9.96 -1.22
CA HIS A 32 -0.09 -8.78 -1.48
C HIS A 32 0.96 -9.08 -2.57
N PHE A 33 1.48 -8.04 -3.22
CA PHE A 33 2.38 -8.17 -4.39
C PHE A 33 3.88 -8.04 -4.07
N LEU A 34 4.24 -8.02 -2.79
CA LEU A 34 5.61 -7.77 -2.33
C LEU A 34 6.31 -9.10 -2.00
N PRO A 35 7.65 -9.17 -2.09
CA PRO A 35 8.40 -10.36 -1.65
C PRO A 35 8.08 -10.72 -0.19
N SER A 36 8.24 -11.99 0.17
CA SER A 36 7.87 -12.43 1.52
C SER A 36 8.76 -11.92 2.65
N THR A 37 9.94 -11.43 2.28
CA THR A 37 10.91 -10.79 3.18
C THR A 37 10.69 -9.28 3.34
N HIS A 38 9.72 -8.71 2.63
CA HIS A 38 9.48 -7.27 2.61
C HIS A 38 8.87 -6.77 3.92
N PHE A 39 9.20 -5.54 4.35
CA PHE A 39 8.77 -5.01 5.65
C PHE A 39 7.25 -4.89 5.77
N VAL A 40 6.56 -4.48 4.71
CA VAL A 40 5.09 -4.55 4.64
C VAL A 40 4.54 -5.94 5.03
N GLN A 41 5.15 -7.04 4.59
CA GLN A 41 4.71 -8.35 5.05
C GLN A 41 5.02 -8.54 6.53
N LYS A 42 6.28 -8.33 6.93
CA LYS A 42 6.79 -8.67 8.27
C LYS A 42 6.23 -7.81 9.39
N ASP A 43 6.28 -6.50 9.21
CA ASP A 43 5.93 -5.54 10.26
C ASP A 43 4.44 -5.21 10.24
N PHE A 44 3.81 -5.17 9.07
CA PHE A 44 2.40 -4.81 8.94
C PHE A 44 1.48 -6.04 8.82
N LEU A 45 1.53 -6.80 7.72
CA LEU A 45 0.53 -7.83 7.44
C LEU A 45 0.56 -8.98 8.45
N GLU A 46 1.75 -9.51 8.77
CA GLU A 46 1.93 -10.57 9.78
C GLU A 46 1.49 -10.07 11.17
N SER A 47 1.77 -8.82 11.54
CA SER A 47 1.32 -8.23 12.81
C SER A 47 -0.20 -8.06 12.89
N TRP A 48 -0.84 -7.59 11.82
CA TRP A 48 -2.30 -7.44 11.75
C TRP A 48 -3.00 -8.81 11.82
N VAL A 49 -2.46 -9.80 11.09
CA VAL A 49 -2.92 -11.19 11.14
C VAL A 49 -2.78 -11.76 12.54
N ALA A 50 -1.60 -11.65 13.16
CA ALA A 50 -1.35 -12.19 14.49
C ALA A 50 -2.31 -11.60 15.54
N GLU A 51 -2.61 -10.30 15.46
CA GLU A 51 -3.57 -9.65 16.34
C GLU A 51 -5.00 -10.14 16.12
N LEU A 52 -5.42 -10.32 14.86
CA LEU A 52 -6.73 -10.88 14.52
C LEU A 52 -6.89 -12.31 15.06
N GLU A 53 -5.92 -13.19 14.79
CA GLU A 53 -5.96 -14.58 15.25
C GLU A 53 -5.96 -14.67 16.78
N LYS A 54 -5.14 -13.84 17.44
CA LYS A 54 -5.06 -13.78 18.91
C LYS A 54 -6.38 -13.30 19.52
N ARG A 55 -6.92 -12.17 19.05
CA ARG A 55 -8.16 -11.57 19.60
C ARG A 55 -9.42 -12.37 19.27
N THR A 56 -9.36 -13.25 18.28
CA THR A 56 -10.42 -14.21 17.95
C THR A 56 -10.19 -15.59 18.58
N ASN A 57 -9.19 -15.75 19.45
CA ASN A 57 -8.83 -17.01 20.10
C ASN A 57 -8.65 -18.16 19.09
N GLY A 58 -8.08 -17.87 17.93
CA GLY A 58 -7.84 -18.84 16.84
C GLY A 58 -9.07 -19.18 16.00
N LYS A 59 -10.24 -18.59 16.26
CA LYS A 59 -11.46 -18.76 15.45
C LYS A 59 -11.26 -18.29 14.00
N VAL A 60 -10.37 -17.32 13.78
CA VAL A 60 -9.95 -16.88 12.45
C VAL A 60 -8.50 -17.27 12.23
N LYS A 61 -8.21 -17.75 11.02
CA LYS A 61 -6.86 -17.95 10.50
C LYS A 61 -6.68 -17.23 9.18
N VAL A 62 -5.50 -16.67 8.93
CA VAL A 62 -5.23 -15.94 7.69
C VAL A 62 -4.05 -16.56 6.95
N GLU A 63 -4.28 -16.92 5.69
CA GLU A 63 -3.26 -17.38 4.76
C GLU A 63 -2.75 -16.19 3.94
N ILE A 64 -1.46 -15.88 4.04
CA ILE A 64 -0.83 -14.78 3.29
C ILE A 64 -0.27 -15.30 1.97
N TYR A 65 -0.63 -14.63 0.89
CA TYR A 65 -0.24 -14.91 -0.49
C TYR A 65 0.61 -13.75 -1.03
N PRO A 66 1.95 -13.80 -0.89
CA PRO A 66 2.88 -12.77 -1.35
C PRO A 66 3.14 -12.82 -2.85
N ALA A 67 4.05 -11.96 -3.35
CA ALA A 67 4.56 -12.03 -4.71
C ALA A 67 5.04 -13.45 -5.07
N GLY A 68 4.77 -13.88 -6.30
CA GLY A 68 5.13 -15.23 -6.79
C GLY A 68 4.12 -16.32 -6.40
N SER A 69 3.19 -16.04 -5.49
CA SER A 69 2.04 -16.92 -5.25
C SER A 69 0.96 -16.77 -6.33
N ALA A 70 -0.03 -17.67 -6.32
CA ALA A 70 -1.16 -17.65 -7.25
C ALA A 70 -2.00 -16.35 -7.21
N PHE A 71 -1.96 -15.61 -6.09
CA PHE A 71 -2.76 -14.40 -5.90
C PHE A 71 -1.92 -13.12 -5.71
N GLY A 72 -0.60 -13.20 -5.73
CA GLY A 72 0.30 -12.07 -5.45
C GLY A 72 0.62 -11.17 -6.64
N HIS A 73 -0.23 -11.10 -7.67
CA HIS A 73 0.04 -10.31 -8.88
C HIS A 73 -0.63 -8.94 -8.83
N VAL A 74 0.15 -7.86 -8.65
CA VAL A 74 -0.36 -6.50 -8.38
C VAL A 74 -1.51 -6.05 -9.30
N ALA A 75 -1.40 -6.28 -10.62
CA ALA A 75 -2.41 -5.83 -11.58
C ALA A 75 -3.77 -6.54 -11.45
N LYS A 76 -3.85 -7.65 -10.71
CA LYS A 76 -5.07 -8.45 -10.53
C LYS A 76 -5.66 -8.32 -9.13
N GLN A 77 -4.91 -7.80 -8.16
CA GLN A 77 -5.28 -7.90 -6.74
C GLN A 77 -6.58 -7.19 -6.40
N PHE A 78 -6.77 -5.98 -6.92
CA PHE A 78 -7.99 -5.20 -6.69
C PHE A 78 -9.23 -5.97 -7.18
N ASP A 79 -9.17 -6.51 -8.40
CA ASP A 79 -10.30 -7.26 -8.97
C ASP A 79 -10.49 -8.62 -8.28
N GLN A 80 -9.40 -9.28 -7.84
CA GLN A 80 -9.46 -10.52 -7.08
C GLN A 80 -10.18 -10.34 -5.73
N VAL A 81 -9.86 -9.29 -4.97
CA VAL A 81 -10.54 -9.03 -3.69
C VAL A 81 -11.98 -8.55 -3.91
N HIS A 82 -12.22 -7.73 -4.93
CA HIS A 82 -13.57 -7.28 -5.26
C HIS A 82 -14.48 -8.45 -5.68
N ALA A 83 -13.95 -9.40 -6.45
CA ALA A 83 -14.66 -10.62 -6.85
C ALA A 83 -14.74 -11.70 -5.75
N GLY A 84 -14.02 -11.54 -4.64
CA GLY A 84 -13.99 -12.53 -3.55
C GLY A 84 -13.15 -13.78 -3.86
N VAL A 85 -12.22 -13.69 -4.82
CA VAL A 85 -11.22 -14.75 -5.09
C VAL A 85 -10.22 -14.85 -3.93
N VAL A 86 -9.87 -13.69 -3.37
CA VAL A 86 -9.21 -13.55 -2.07
C VAL A 86 -10.10 -12.70 -1.17
N ASP A 87 -9.97 -12.89 0.14
CA ASP A 87 -10.82 -12.21 1.11
C ASP A 87 -10.28 -10.82 1.43
N ILE A 88 -8.95 -10.65 1.50
CA ILE A 88 -8.26 -9.42 1.86
C ILE A 88 -7.16 -9.15 0.84
N ALA A 89 -6.90 -7.87 0.51
CA ALA A 89 -5.77 -7.48 -0.31
C ALA A 89 -5.09 -6.20 0.19
N HIS A 90 -3.76 -6.23 0.20
CA HIS A 90 -2.91 -5.04 0.19
C HIS A 90 -2.36 -4.82 -1.23
N GLY A 91 -2.53 -3.62 -1.77
CA GLY A 91 -2.16 -3.33 -3.16
C GLY A 91 -1.79 -1.87 -3.41
N LEU A 92 -1.22 -1.63 -4.59
CA LEU A 92 -0.86 -0.30 -5.11
C LEU A 92 -2.07 0.32 -5.82
N THR A 93 -2.42 1.57 -5.49
CA THR A 93 -3.57 2.24 -6.12
C THR A 93 -3.36 2.53 -7.61
N GLY A 94 -2.09 2.65 -8.02
CA GLY A 94 -1.69 2.82 -9.42
C GLY A 94 -1.87 1.58 -10.31
N PHE A 95 -2.22 0.42 -9.74
CA PHE A 95 -2.38 -0.84 -10.47
C PHE A 95 -3.68 -1.58 -10.09
N PRO A 96 -4.51 -2.00 -11.07
CA PRO A 96 -4.42 -1.68 -12.50
C PRO A 96 -4.61 -0.17 -12.77
N ARG A 97 -3.97 0.33 -13.83
CA ARG A 97 -3.97 1.78 -14.13
C ARG A 97 -5.39 2.27 -14.44
N GLY A 98 -5.72 3.44 -13.89
CA GLY A 98 -7.02 4.10 -14.12
C GLY A 98 -8.17 3.58 -13.25
N ARG A 99 -7.91 2.63 -12.34
CA ARG A 99 -8.96 2.03 -11.50
C ARG A 99 -9.42 2.91 -10.34
N LEU A 100 -8.49 3.64 -9.72
CA LEU A 100 -8.72 4.47 -8.53
C LEU A 100 -8.33 5.95 -8.78
N PRO A 101 -8.92 6.61 -9.80
CA PRO A 101 -8.54 7.97 -10.20
C PRO A 101 -8.66 9.03 -9.10
N ARG A 102 -9.63 8.93 -8.18
CA ARG A 102 -9.79 9.86 -7.04
C ARG A 102 -8.70 9.65 -6.00
N THR A 103 -8.44 8.40 -5.63
CA THR A 103 -7.36 8.08 -4.68
C THR A 103 -5.99 8.54 -5.21
N LEU A 104 -5.77 8.39 -6.52
CA LEU A 104 -4.55 8.81 -7.21
C LEU A 104 -4.32 10.33 -7.23
N VAL A 105 -5.27 11.16 -6.81
CA VAL A 105 -5.03 12.60 -6.58
C VAL A 105 -3.94 12.81 -5.52
N MET A 106 -3.82 11.91 -4.54
CA MET A 106 -2.76 11.95 -3.53
C MET A 106 -1.35 11.76 -4.11
N ASP A 107 -1.24 11.10 -5.27
CA ASP A 107 0.04 10.85 -5.95
C ASP A 107 0.52 12.07 -6.76
N LEU A 108 -0.26 13.17 -6.81
CA LEU A 108 0.11 14.36 -7.58
C LEU A 108 1.36 15.05 -7.00
N PRO A 109 2.15 15.73 -7.84
CA PRO A 109 3.44 16.24 -7.42
C PRO A 109 3.37 17.30 -6.33
N PHE A 110 4.38 17.28 -5.45
CA PHE A 110 4.59 18.22 -4.35
C PHE A 110 3.42 18.36 -3.37
N LEU A 111 2.51 17.40 -3.34
CA LEU A 111 1.38 17.40 -2.41
C LEU A 111 1.80 16.99 -1.00
N VAL A 112 2.74 16.06 -0.86
CA VAL A 112 3.07 15.38 0.41
C VAL A 112 4.57 15.34 0.65
N LYS A 113 5.02 15.55 1.89
CA LYS A 113 6.41 15.34 2.33
C LYS A 113 6.64 14.07 3.17
N SER A 114 5.64 13.54 3.86
CA SER A 114 5.78 12.38 4.77
C SER A 114 4.68 11.34 4.59
N ALA A 115 5.00 10.07 4.88
CA ALA A 115 4.01 8.99 4.91
C ALA A 115 2.89 9.25 5.92
N ASN A 116 3.23 9.87 7.07
CA ASN A 116 2.25 10.22 8.10
C ASN A 116 1.17 11.15 7.54
N ALA A 117 1.58 12.27 6.95
CA ALA A 117 0.64 13.25 6.44
C ALA A 117 -0.21 12.70 5.29
N ALA A 118 0.40 11.98 4.33
CA ALA A 118 -0.37 11.34 3.26
C ALA A 118 -1.36 10.31 3.77
N THR A 119 -0.95 9.44 4.70
CA THR A 119 -1.79 8.34 5.19
C THR A 119 -3.01 8.90 5.92
N HIS A 120 -2.81 9.86 6.82
CA HIS A 120 -3.94 10.51 7.50
C HIS A 120 -4.81 11.32 6.54
N ALA A 121 -4.23 12.02 5.56
CA ALA A 121 -5.02 12.75 4.56
C ALA A 121 -5.85 11.82 3.65
N LEU A 122 -5.30 10.67 3.24
CA LEU A 122 -6.06 9.65 2.50
C LEU A 122 -7.23 9.11 3.32
N TRP A 123 -7.00 8.89 4.61
CA TRP A 123 -8.02 8.38 5.52
C TRP A 123 -9.13 9.41 5.78
N ASP A 124 -8.78 10.70 5.98
CA ASP A 124 -9.76 11.79 6.11
C ASP A 124 -10.54 12.04 4.81
N LEU A 125 -9.92 11.86 3.64
CA LEU A 125 -10.62 11.95 2.34
C LEU A 125 -11.57 10.79 2.10
N TYR A 126 -11.29 9.61 2.67
CA TYR A 126 -11.97 8.37 2.32
C TYR A 126 -13.51 8.45 2.38
N PRO A 127 -14.14 8.79 3.53
CA PRO A 127 -15.60 8.68 3.68
C PRO A 127 -16.38 9.54 2.67
N ASP A 128 -15.91 10.76 2.42
CA ASP A 128 -16.67 11.75 1.65
C ASP A 128 -16.26 11.81 0.16
N TYR A 129 -15.00 11.49 -0.14
CA TYR A 129 -14.43 11.72 -1.47
C TYR A 129 -14.04 10.43 -2.20
N LEU A 130 -13.56 9.40 -1.48
CA LEU A 130 -12.97 8.21 -2.11
C LEU A 130 -13.87 6.98 -2.02
N ALA A 131 -14.85 6.92 -1.12
CA ALA A 131 -15.68 5.75 -0.84
C ALA A 131 -16.35 5.14 -2.09
N ASP A 132 -16.74 5.99 -3.06
CA ASP A 132 -17.30 5.55 -4.34
C ASP A 132 -16.39 4.55 -5.10
N GLU A 133 -15.07 4.71 -5.01
CA GLU A 133 -14.10 3.83 -5.69
C GLU A 133 -13.96 2.45 -5.03
N TYR A 134 -14.39 2.34 -3.78
CA TYR A 134 -14.27 1.15 -2.95
C TYR A 134 -15.60 0.44 -2.70
N LYS A 135 -16.67 0.80 -3.42
CA LYS A 135 -17.96 0.08 -3.33
C LYS A 135 -17.77 -1.42 -3.54
N GLY A 136 -18.42 -2.24 -2.71
CA GLY A 136 -18.22 -3.70 -2.71
C GLY A 136 -16.99 -4.16 -1.92
N LEU A 137 -16.27 -3.25 -1.28
CA LEU A 137 -15.13 -3.53 -0.42
C LEU A 137 -15.31 -2.87 0.95
N LYS A 138 -14.88 -3.57 2.00
CA LYS A 138 -14.62 -2.99 3.31
C LYS A 138 -13.20 -2.44 3.32
N VAL A 139 -13.05 -1.12 3.32
CA VAL A 139 -11.72 -0.50 3.45
C VAL A 139 -11.23 -0.64 4.89
N LEU A 140 -10.03 -1.20 5.04
CA LEU A 140 -9.38 -1.45 6.32
C LEU A 140 -8.31 -0.39 6.62
N ALA A 141 -7.62 0.11 5.60
CA ALA A 141 -6.80 1.32 5.65
C ALA A 141 -6.49 1.81 4.23
N LEU A 142 -6.25 3.11 4.10
CA LEU A 142 -5.52 3.70 2.99
C LEU A 142 -4.23 4.31 3.54
N HIS A 143 -3.12 4.16 2.83
CA HIS A 143 -1.82 4.71 3.26
C HIS A 143 -0.97 5.11 2.07
N ALA A 144 0.12 5.83 2.32
CA ALA A 144 1.13 6.12 1.29
C ALA A 144 2.53 6.03 1.86
N HIS A 145 3.52 5.86 0.99
CA HIS A 145 4.92 5.84 1.39
C HIS A 145 5.50 7.24 1.65
N ASN A 146 6.69 7.31 2.25
CA ASN A 146 7.45 8.56 2.36
C ASN A 146 7.76 9.14 0.99
N ALA A 147 8.09 10.43 0.91
CA ALA A 147 8.35 11.06 -0.38
C ALA A 147 9.40 10.27 -1.20
N GLY A 148 9.02 9.89 -2.41
CA GLY A 148 9.85 9.03 -3.25
C GLY A 148 10.99 9.79 -3.91
N LEU A 149 12.02 9.03 -4.30
CA LEU A 149 13.21 9.50 -4.97
C LEU A 149 13.16 9.13 -6.46
N ILE A 150 14.01 9.80 -7.23
CA ILE A 150 14.35 9.42 -8.59
C ILE A 150 15.71 8.72 -8.53
N HIS A 151 15.75 7.46 -8.93
CA HIS A 151 16.98 6.70 -9.00
C HIS A 151 17.34 6.42 -10.45
N THR A 152 18.63 6.49 -10.76
CA THR A 152 19.14 6.35 -12.13
C THR A 152 20.40 5.49 -12.16
N ARG A 153 20.62 4.84 -13.30
CA ARG A 153 21.82 4.06 -13.60
C ARG A 153 22.67 4.81 -14.62
N GLY A 154 23.97 4.89 -14.39
CA GLY A 154 24.96 5.45 -15.33
C GLY A 154 24.91 6.97 -15.58
N LYS A 155 23.87 7.69 -15.14
CA LYS A 155 23.78 9.16 -15.24
C LYS A 155 23.24 9.76 -13.96
N GLN A 156 23.96 10.71 -13.37
CA GLN A 156 23.45 11.48 -12.25
C GLN A 156 22.43 12.52 -12.73
N VAL A 157 21.32 12.65 -12.01
CA VAL A 157 20.31 13.69 -12.24
C VAL A 157 20.40 14.72 -11.11
N LYS A 158 20.59 16.00 -11.47
CA LYS A 158 20.55 17.13 -10.53
C LYS A 158 19.55 18.19 -10.96
N THR A 159 19.31 18.32 -12.27
CA THR A 159 18.36 19.29 -12.83
C THR A 159 17.27 18.61 -13.66
N MET A 160 16.25 19.37 -14.03
CA MET A 160 15.21 18.93 -14.95
C MET A 160 15.78 18.49 -16.32
N GLU A 161 16.79 19.19 -16.83
CA GLU A 161 17.43 18.88 -18.12
C GLU A 161 18.07 17.49 -18.12
N ASP A 162 18.58 17.04 -16.97
CA ASP A 162 19.19 15.72 -16.85
C ASP A 162 18.18 14.57 -17.05
N LEU A 163 16.90 14.83 -16.81
CA LEU A 163 15.81 13.85 -17.00
C LEU A 163 15.48 13.61 -18.48
N LYS A 164 15.89 14.52 -19.38
CA LYS A 164 15.48 14.49 -20.79
C LYS A 164 15.82 13.16 -21.45
N GLY A 165 14.79 12.46 -21.92
CA GLY A 165 14.93 11.21 -22.66
C GLY A 165 15.19 9.96 -21.82
N LEU A 166 15.42 10.09 -20.50
CA LEU A 166 15.61 8.93 -19.63
C LEU A 166 14.32 8.10 -19.54
N ARG A 167 14.42 6.79 -19.71
CA ARG A 167 13.30 5.84 -19.56
C ARG A 167 13.13 5.52 -18.08
N ILE A 168 12.20 6.21 -17.43
CA ILE A 168 12.01 6.13 -15.97
C ILE A 168 10.75 5.32 -15.65
N ARG A 169 10.91 4.27 -14.84
CA ARG A 169 9.75 3.52 -14.35
C ARG A 169 8.92 4.36 -13.37
N THR A 170 7.59 4.29 -13.50
CA THR A 170 6.63 5.00 -12.65
C THR A 170 5.50 4.10 -12.10
N PRO A 171 5.06 4.30 -10.84
CA PRO A 171 4.06 3.44 -10.20
C PRO A 171 2.60 3.77 -10.53
N SER A 172 2.31 4.97 -11.04
CA SER A 172 0.94 5.45 -11.27
C SER A 172 0.85 6.36 -12.50
N LEU A 173 -0.37 6.74 -12.90
CA LEU A 173 -0.56 7.69 -14.01
C LEU A 173 -0.12 9.10 -13.62
N ALA A 174 -0.40 9.56 -12.40
CA ALA A 174 0.04 10.85 -11.88
C ALA A 174 1.57 10.99 -11.93
N THR A 175 2.28 9.99 -11.44
CA THR A 175 3.75 9.94 -11.51
C THR A 175 4.30 9.81 -12.93
N SER A 176 3.62 9.07 -13.82
CA SER A 176 3.97 9.07 -15.25
C SER A 176 3.87 10.46 -15.87
N ASN A 177 2.78 11.19 -15.61
CA ASN A 177 2.57 12.52 -16.15
C ASN A 177 3.58 13.52 -15.59
N MET A 178 3.93 13.42 -14.30
CA MET A 178 5.02 14.17 -13.70
C MET A 178 6.33 13.95 -14.44
N MET A 179 6.78 12.70 -14.58
CA MET A 179 8.06 12.40 -15.23
C MET A 179 8.07 12.84 -16.69
N LYS A 180 6.95 12.72 -17.41
CA LYS A 180 6.81 13.22 -18.78
C LYS A 180 6.93 14.73 -18.86
N ALA A 181 6.26 15.47 -17.98
CA ALA A 181 6.32 16.92 -17.93
C ALA A 181 7.72 17.44 -17.58
N LEU A 182 8.48 16.67 -16.77
CA LEU A 182 9.89 16.95 -16.47
C LEU A 182 10.86 16.49 -17.58
N GLY A 183 10.37 15.96 -18.71
CA GLY A 183 11.17 15.62 -19.89
C GLY A 183 11.64 14.16 -19.99
N ALA A 184 11.36 13.32 -19.00
CA ALA A 184 11.65 11.89 -19.07
C ALA A 184 10.62 11.13 -19.93
N THR A 185 10.96 9.89 -20.29
CA THR A 185 10.05 8.94 -20.93
C THR A 185 9.52 7.97 -19.87
N PRO A 186 8.30 8.17 -19.33
CA PRO A 186 7.79 7.29 -18.27
C PRO A 186 7.43 5.91 -18.81
N VAL A 187 7.75 4.86 -18.05
CA VAL A 187 7.33 3.49 -18.33
C VAL A 187 6.54 2.95 -17.13
N GLY A 188 5.27 2.58 -17.34
CA GLY A 188 4.41 2.10 -16.27
C GLY A 188 4.52 0.59 -16.06
N LEU A 189 5.30 0.14 -15.07
CA LEU A 189 5.50 -1.28 -14.78
C LEU A 189 5.33 -1.62 -13.29
N PRO A 190 4.83 -2.83 -12.97
CA PRO A 190 4.86 -3.39 -11.62
C PRO A 190 6.27 -3.34 -10.99
N PRO A 191 6.40 -3.10 -9.68
CA PRO A 191 7.70 -3.09 -9.00
C PRO A 191 8.53 -4.37 -9.22
N THR A 192 7.87 -5.52 -9.27
CA THR A 192 8.50 -6.84 -9.45
C THR A 192 9.22 -7.00 -10.79
N GLN A 193 8.94 -6.16 -11.79
CA GLN A 193 9.57 -6.21 -13.10
C GLN A 193 10.77 -5.25 -13.22
N VAL A 194 11.01 -4.39 -12.23
CA VAL A 194 11.93 -3.27 -12.39
C VAL A 194 13.39 -3.69 -12.40
N TYR A 195 13.81 -4.57 -11.48
CA TYR A 195 15.19 -5.04 -11.39
C TYR A 195 15.69 -5.59 -12.74
N GLU A 196 14.93 -6.52 -13.33
CA GLU A 196 15.29 -7.16 -14.59
C GLU A 196 15.33 -6.16 -15.76
N ASN A 197 14.39 -5.21 -15.80
CA ASN A 197 14.37 -4.17 -16.84
C ASN A 197 15.52 -3.16 -16.71
N LEU A 198 15.96 -2.85 -15.49
CA LEU A 198 17.16 -2.04 -15.25
C LEU A 198 18.42 -2.81 -15.66
N GLN A 199 18.53 -4.08 -15.24
CA GLN A 199 19.66 -4.95 -15.57
C GLN A 199 19.84 -5.14 -17.09
N LYS A 200 18.74 -5.31 -17.82
CA LYS A 200 18.73 -5.43 -19.29
C LYS A 200 18.89 -4.10 -20.02
N GLY A 201 18.96 -2.97 -19.32
CA GLY A 201 19.07 -1.64 -19.93
C GLY A 201 17.82 -1.20 -20.68
N VAL A 202 16.65 -1.77 -20.37
CA VAL A 202 15.34 -1.33 -20.90
C VAL A 202 14.88 -0.04 -20.18
N LEU A 203 15.26 0.11 -18.92
CA LEU A 203 15.05 1.31 -18.11
C LEU A 203 16.38 1.99 -17.80
N ASP A 204 16.37 3.32 -17.74
CA ASP A 204 17.52 4.13 -17.29
C ASP A 204 17.40 4.50 -15.80
N GLY A 205 16.23 4.29 -15.21
CA GLY A 205 15.96 4.58 -13.82
C GLY A 205 14.54 4.24 -13.40
N ALA A 206 14.22 4.53 -12.15
CA ALA A 206 12.92 4.31 -11.56
C ALA A 206 12.65 5.32 -10.45
N VAL A 207 11.39 5.63 -10.21
CA VAL A 207 10.98 6.33 -8.99
C VAL A 207 10.53 5.31 -7.93
N PHE A 208 11.11 5.41 -6.73
CA PHE A 208 10.80 4.59 -5.55
C PHE A 208 11.12 5.33 -4.23
N PRO A 209 10.53 4.95 -3.07
CA PRO A 209 11.07 5.30 -1.76
C PRO A 209 12.32 4.45 -1.44
N TYR A 210 13.09 4.84 -0.42
CA TYR A 210 14.29 4.10 0.00
C TYR A 210 14.00 2.64 0.35
N GLU A 211 12.90 2.42 1.07
CA GLU A 211 12.45 1.08 1.45
C GLU A 211 12.43 0.10 0.27
N ALA A 212 11.84 0.54 -0.85
CA ALA A 212 11.68 -0.31 -2.03
C ALA A 212 13.01 -0.57 -2.75
N VAL A 213 14.00 0.33 -2.64
CA VAL A 213 15.36 0.09 -3.12
C VAL A 213 15.96 -1.13 -2.43
N ASN A 214 15.74 -1.28 -1.11
CA ASN A 214 16.14 -2.47 -0.38
C ASN A 214 15.24 -3.68 -0.70
N GLY A 215 13.93 -3.52 -0.61
CA GLY A 215 12.96 -4.61 -0.77
C GLY A 215 13.04 -5.35 -2.12
N PHE A 216 13.43 -4.63 -3.18
CA PHE A 216 13.63 -5.19 -4.52
C PHE A 216 15.11 -5.29 -4.95
N LYS A 217 16.05 -5.07 -4.01
CA LYS A 217 17.50 -5.10 -4.26
C LYS A 217 17.98 -4.17 -5.38
N LEU A 218 17.30 -3.05 -5.57
CA LEU A 218 17.61 -2.13 -6.66
C LEU A 218 18.94 -1.38 -6.44
N TYR A 219 19.48 -1.38 -5.23
CA TYR A 219 20.83 -0.89 -4.91
C TYR A 219 21.95 -1.65 -5.66
N GLU A 220 21.66 -2.79 -6.28
CA GLU A 220 22.61 -3.53 -7.12
C GLU A 220 22.70 -2.98 -8.56
N VAL A 221 21.69 -2.25 -9.01
CA VAL A 221 21.52 -1.84 -10.42
C VAL A 221 21.26 -0.35 -10.62
N LEU A 222 21.23 0.44 -9.54
CA LEU A 222 21.06 1.88 -9.54
C LEU A 222 22.27 2.54 -8.86
N ASP A 223 22.78 3.61 -9.47
CA ASP A 223 24.05 4.22 -9.08
C ASP A 223 23.86 5.62 -8.46
N TYR A 224 22.80 6.32 -8.85
CA TYR A 224 22.55 7.72 -8.47
C TYR A 224 21.14 7.89 -7.92
N HIS A 225 21.01 8.75 -6.92
CA HIS A 225 19.74 8.98 -6.23
C HIS A 225 19.49 10.48 -6.06
N LEU A 226 18.36 10.96 -6.56
CA LEU A 226 17.89 12.33 -6.39
C LEU A 226 16.71 12.34 -5.42
N ASP A 227 16.91 12.91 -4.24
CA ASP A 227 15.86 13.22 -3.29
C ASP A 227 15.14 14.51 -3.71
N ALA A 228 14.14 14.35 -4.58
CA ALA A 228 13.31 15.45 -5.06
C ALA A 228 12.20 15.82 -4.08
N LYS A 229 11.81 14.90 -3.18
CA LYS A 229 10.59 15.00 -2.36
C LYS A 229 9.38 15.48 -3.17
N ALA A 230 9.22 14.91 -4.37
CA ALA A 230 8.31 15.42 -5.38
C ALA A 230 7.01 14.63 -5.50
N TYR A 231 6.93 13.41 -4.97
CA TYR A 231 5.73 12.59 -5.08
C TYR A 231 5.64 11.56 -3.94
N THR A 232 4.46 10.98 -3.76
CA THR A 232 4.25 9.73 -3.03
C THR A 232 3.40 8.77 -3.88
N THR A 233 3.26 7.52 -3.46
CA THR A 233 2.30 6.57 -4.03
C THR A 233 1.43 6.01 -2.92
N SER A 234 0.13 6.03 -3.19
CA SER A 234 -0.91 5.49 -2.31
C SER A 234 -1.09 3.97 -2.45
N PHE A 235 -1.58 3.36 -1.39
CA PHE A 235 -1.87 1.94 -1.25
C PHE A 235 -3.25 1.76 -0.63
N PHE A 236 -3.87 0.63 -0.96
CA PHE A 236 -5.11 0.19 -0.33
C PHE A 236 -4.87 -1.06 0.51
N PHE A 237 -5.56 -1.16 1.63
CA PHE A 237 -5.76 -2.40 2.38
C PHE A 237 -7.26 -2.60 2.56
N VAL A 238 -7.81 -3.61 1.90
CA VAL A 238 -9.26 -3.78 1.76
C VAL A 238 -9.65 -5.24 1.91
N MET A 239 -10.90 -5.46 2.31
CA MET A 239 -11.53 -6.76 2.42
C MET A 239 -12.74 -6.83 1.50
N ASN A 240 -13.03 -8.00 0.94
CA ASN A 240 -14.28 -8.23 0.21
C ASN A 240 -15.49 -7.94 1.12
N GLU A 241 -16.39 -7.05 0.72
CA GLU A 241 -17.50 -6.63 1.59
C GLU A 241 -18.47 -7.77 1.90
N LYS A 242 -18.77 -8.65 0.92
CA LYS A 242 -19.64 -9.80 1.15
C LYS A 242 -19.03 -10.77 2.15
N LYS A 243 -17.72 -11.04 2.04
CA LYS A 243 -17.01 -11.85 3.02
C LYS A 243 -17.06 -11.20 4.39
N TYR A 244 -16.70 -9.91 4.50
CA TYR A 244 -16.76 -9.17 5.76
C TYR A 244 -18.13 -9.28 6.44
N ASN A 245 -19.21 -9.05 5.69
CA ASN A 245 -20.58 -9.10 6.21
C ASN A 245 -21.02 -10.52 6.61
N SER A 246 -20.45 -11.57 6.00
CA SER A 246 -20.71 -12.97 6.38
C SER A 246 -20.04 -13.39 7.70
N LEU A 247 -19.05 -12.64 8.17
CA LEU A 247 -18.33 -13.01 9.39
C LEU A 247 -19.21 -12.81 10.63
N PRO A 248 -19.02 -13.61 11.68
CA PRO A 248 -19.64 -13.36 12.99
C PRO A 248 -19.36 -11.94 13.52
N ALA A 249 -20.32 -11.38 14.27
CA ALA A 249 -20.22 -9.99 14.75
C ALA A 249 -19.01 -9.74 15.65
N ASP A 250 -18.62 -10.73 16.47
CA ASP A 250 -17.41 -10.69 17.30
C ASP A 250 -16.13 -10.60 16.46
N VAL A 251 -16.07 -11.34 15.34
CA VAL A 251 -14.94 -11.28 14.39
C VAL A 251 -14.90 -9.93 13.68
N ARG A 252 -16.05 -9.45 13.17
CA ARG A 252 -16.13 -8.13 12.51
C ARG A 252 -15.68 -7.02 13.45
N LYS A 253 -16.09 -7.07 14.71
CA LYS A 253 -15.64 -6.10 15.73
C LYS A 253 -14.13 -6.13 15.91
N VAL A 254 -13.50 -7.30 15.98
CA VAL A 254 -12.03 -7.38 16.07
C VAL A 254 -11.39 -6.74 14.84
N ILE A 255 -11.86 -7.06 13.63
CA ILE A 255 -11.36 -6.45 12.38
C ILE A 255 -11.48 -4.93 12.43
N ASP A 256 -12.65 -4.40 12.78
CA ASP A 256 -12.87 -2.96 12.90
C ASP A 256 -11.92 -2.30 13.92
N ASP A 257 -11.74 -2.93 15.09
CA ASP A 257 -10.90 -2.39 16.18
C ASP A 257 -9.39 -2.37 15.84
N ILE A 258 -8.92 -3.23 14.93
CA ILE A 258 -7.50 -3.32 14.53
C ILE A 258 -7.21 -2.67 13.17
N SER A 259 -8.22 -2.07 12.55
CA SER A 259 -8.18 -1.37 11.28
C SER A 259 -8.56 0.11 11.49
N GLY A 260 -8.72 0.85 10.39
CA GLY A 260 -9.00 2.28 10.43
C GLY A 260 -7.95 3.06 11.22
N ASP A 261 -8.39 3.96 12.11
CA ASP A 261 -7.51 4.85 12.87
C ASP A 261 -6.38 4.10 13.61
N ALA A 262 -6.69 2.94 14.20
CA ALA A 262 -5.72 2.14 14.95
C ALA A 262 -4.58 1.60 14.07
N LEU A 263 -4.86 1.36 12.79
CA LEU A 263 -3.87 0.93 11.81
C LEU A 263 -3.21 2.12 11.11
N VAL A 264 -3.99 3.14 10.76
CA VAL A 264 -3.54 4.37 10.09
C VAL A 264 -2.44 5.07 10.89
N ALA A 265 -2.60 5.17 12.21
CA ALA A 265 -1.63 5.81 13.09
C ALA A 265 -0.24 5.13 13.11
N LYS A 266 -0.10 3.90 12.60
CA LYS A 266 1.17 3.16 12.60
C LYS A 266 2.01 3.41 11.35
N PHE A 267 1.42 3.83 10.23
CA PHE A 267 2.12 3.87 8.95
C PHE A 267 3.23 4.92 8.90
N GLY A 268 3.09 6.06 9.58
CA GLY A 268 4.14 7.08 9.62
C GLY A 268 5.46 6.53 10.17
N ASP A 269 5.41 5.94 11.37
CA ASP A 269 6.57 5.35 12.03
C ASP A 269 7.12 4.15 11.28
N TRP A 270 6.23 3.30 10.75
CA TRP A 270 6.63 2.17 9.93
C TRP A 270 7.39 2.59 8.68
N TRP A 271 6.88 3.53 7.89
CA TRP A 271 7.59 3.99 6.68
C TRP A 271 8.93 4.63 7.00
N ASN A 272 9.02 5.40 8.09
CA ASN A 272 10.30 5.97 8.54
C ASN A 272 11.31 4.89 8.91
N LYS A 273 10.87 3.84 9.63
CA LYS A 273 11.69 2.68 9.97
C LYS A 273 12.11 1.91 8.72
N TRP A 274 11.19 1.67 7.80
CA TRP A 274 11.41 0.82 6.63
C TRP A 274 12.32 1.47 5.57
N ASP A 275 12.40 2.80 5.53
CA ASP A 275 13.36 3.50 4.67
C ASP A 275 14.82 3.32 5.11
N GLN A 276 15.08 3.03 6.38
CA GLN A 276 16.44 3.03 6.94
C GLN A 276 17.36 2.00 6.25
N PRO A 277 16.96 0.72 6.08
CA PRO A 277 17.81 -0.26 5.40
C PRO A 277 18.15 0.11 3.95
N GLY A 278 17.24 0.79 3.24
CA GLY A 278 17.51 1.31 1.90
C GLY A 278 18.57 2.41 1.89
N LYS A 279 18.51 3.33 2.86
CA LYS A 279 19.55 4.36 3.05
C LYS A 279 20.90 3.72 3.39
N ASP A 280 20.91 2.70 4.25
CA ASP A 280 22.13 2.02 4.68
C ASP A 280 22.81 1.28 3.52
N GLU A 281 22.06 0.57 2.67
CA GLU A 281 22.62 -0.12 1.50
C GLU A 281 23.16 0.86 0.46
N ILE A 282 22.46 1.98 0.21
CA ILE A 282 22.94 3.05 -0.67
C ILE A 282 24.27 3.64 -0.15
N ALA A 283 24.33 3.95 1.15
CA ALA A 283 25.52 4.51 1.78
C ALA A 283 26.69 3.52 1.75
N LYS A 284 26.44 2.24 2.04
CA LYS A 284 27.43 1.15 2.00
C LYS A 284 28.02 0.94 0.61
N LYS A 285 27.24 1.16 -0.45
CA LYS A 285 27.70 1.13 -1.85
C LYS A 285 28.52 2.37 -2.24
N GLY A 286 28.48 3.44 -1.43
CA GLY A 286 29.10 4.71 -1.75
C GLY A 286 28.35 5.50 -2.84
N ASN A 287 27.08 5.15 -3.10
CA ASN A 287 26.29 5.81 -4.13
C ASN A 287 25.86 7.22 -3.66
N PRO A 288 26.03 8.26 -4.48
CA PRO A 288 25.65 9.61 -4.11
C PRO A 288 24.13 9.78 -4.04
N VAL A 289 23.68 10.37 -2.93
CA VAL A 289 22.33 10.93 -2.78
C VAL A 289 22.43 12.44 -2.87
N VAL A 290 21.71 13.05 -3.80
CA VAL A 290 21.65 14.50 -4.00
C VAL A 290 20.24 14.98 -3.70
N SER A 291 20.12 16.10 -2.99
CA SER A 291 18.83 16.78 -2.81
C SER A 291 18.56 17.71 -3.97
N LEU A 292 17.32 17.78 -4.44
CA LEU A 292 16.90 18.79 -5.43
C LEU A 292 17.04 20.18 -4.83
N SER A 293 17.80 21.06 -5.51
CA SER A 293 18.01 22.44 -5.05
C SER A 293 16.71 23.24 -5.02
N ASP A 294 16.69 24.34 -4.27
CA ASP A 294 15.49 25.18 -4.17
C ASP A 294 15.16 25.86 -5.50
N GLU A 295 16.18 26.23 -6.29
CA GLU A 295 16.01 26.80 -7.63
C GLU A 295 15.35 25.79 -8.58
N GLU A 296 15.85 24.55 -8.63
CA GLU A 296 15.25 23.50 -9.45
C GLU A 296 13.88 23.10 -8.93
N ARG A 297 13.66 23.06 -7.61
CA ARG A 297 12.34 22.81 -7.02
C ARG A 297 11.33 23.86 -7.45
N ALA A 298 11.70 25.14 -7.44
CA ALA A 298 10.82 26.21 -7.91
C ALA A 298 10.49 26.03 -9.41
N LYS A 299 11.49 25.74 -10.24
CA LYS A 299 11.32 25.46 -11.68
C LYS A 299 10.41 24.26 -11.94
N TRP A 300 10.55 23.18 -11.17
CA TRP A 300 9.70 21.98 -11.28
C TRP A 300 8.26 22.30 -10.91
N ARG A 301 8.02 23.08 -9.85
CA ARG A 301 6.67 23.52 -9.47
C ARG A 301 6.01 24.32 -10.59
N THR A 302 6.71 25.28 -11.17
CA THR A 302 6.20 26.05 -12.32
C THR A 302 5.90 25.15 -13.52
N THR A 303 6.78 24.20 -13.82
CA THR A 303 6.62 23.27 -14.96
C THR A 303 5.46 22.30 -14.75
N LEU A 304 5.23 21.86 -13.51
CA LEU A 304 4.22 20.85 -13.17
C LEU A 304 2.83 21.42 -12.91
N ALA A 305 2.70 22.73 -12.62
CA ALA A 305 1.38 23.34 -12.37
C ALA A 305 0.39 23.13 -13.54
N PRO A 306 0.75 23.40 -14.82
CA PRO A 306 -0.15 23.10 -15.94
C PRO A 306 -0.45 21.61 -16.11
N MET A 307 0.48 20.72 -15.73
CA MET A 307 0.28 19.27 -15.76
C MET A 307 -0.78 18.85 -14.74
N ILE A 308 -0.74 19.39 -13.52
CA ILE A 308 -1.74 19.13 -12.48
C ILE A 308 -3.12 19.57 -12.97
N ASP A 309 -3.23 20.79 -13.52
CA ASP A 309 -4.50 21.29 -14.05
C ASP A 309 -5.04 20.43 -15.20
N ALA A 310 -4.17 20.02 -16.13
CA ALA A 310 -4.55 19.12 -17.22
C ALA A 310 -5.01 17.74 -16.70
N TYR A 311 -4.33 17.19 -15.68
CA TYR A 311 -4.70 15.92 -15.07
C TYR A 311 -6.08 16.00 -14.42
N LEU A 312 -6.34 17.03 -13.61
CA LEU A 312 -7.63 17.20 -12.94
C LEU A 312 -8.76 17.40 -13.96
N SER A 313 -8.51 18.18 -15.02
CA SER A 313 -9.48 18.39 -16.11
C SER A 313 -9.76 17.10 -16.89
N ASP A 314 -8.74 16.27 -17.11
CA ASP A 314 -8.90 14.96 -17.75
C ASP A 314 -9.76 14.02 -16.88
N LEU A 315 -9.56 14.00 -15.55
CA LEU A 315 -10.41 13.24 -14.63
C LEU A 315 -11.88 13.70 -14.68
N GLU A 316 -12.10 15.01 -14.66
CA GLU A 316 -13.45 15.61 -14.77
C GLU A 316 -14.12 15.23 -16.10
N SER A 317 -13.38 15.29 -17.21
CA SER A 317 -13.89 14.88 -18.53
C SER A 317 -14.26 13.39 -18.61
N LYS A 318 -13.66 12.56 -17.75
CA LYS A 318 -13.93 11.12 -17.63
C LYS A 318 -14.98 10.79 -16.56
N GLY A 319 -15.65 11.80 -15.99
CA GLY A 319 -16.79 11.62 -15.09
C GLY A 319 -16.41 11.40 -13.63
N VAL A 320 -15.14 11.54 -13.26
CA VAL A 320 -14.76 11.71 -11.85
C VAL A 320 -15.21 13.11 -11.47
N LYS A 321 -16.25 13.24 -10.63
CA LYS A 321 -16.92 14.53 -10.39
C LYS A 321 -15.98 15.54 -9.72
N ASN A 322 -16.14 15.92 -8.48
CA ASN A 322 -15.25 16.76 -7.67
C ASN A 322 -13.68 16.65 -7.73
N ALA A 323 -12.97 16.31 -8.81
CA ALA A 323 -11.52 16.08 -8.83
C ALA A 323 -10.69 17.24 -8.26
N ARG A 324 -11.03 18.50 -8.62
CA ARG A 324 -10.38 19.70 -8.06
C ARG A 324 -10.65 19.92 -6.58
N GLU A 325 -11.87 19.62 -6.13
CA GLU A 325 -12.22 19.67 -4.71
C GLU A 325 -11.47 18.60 -3.92
N ILE A 326 -11.35 17.37 -4.45
CA ILE A 326 -10.53 16.31 -3.85
C ILE A 326 -9.08 16.78 -3.72
N TYR A 327 -8.52 17.40 -4.77
CA TYR A 327 -7.16 17.93 -4.72
C TYR A 327 -7.00 19.02 -3.66
N SER A 328 -7.94 19.97 -3.60
CA SER A 328 -7.93 21.04 -2.59
C SER A 328 -8.04 20.47 -1.16
N LYS A 329 -8.92 19.49 -0.94
CA LYS A 329 -9.07 18.82 0.35
C LYS A 329 -7.85 17.98 0.73
N ALA A 330 -7.21 17.36 -0.26
CA ALA A 330 -5.95 16.67 -0.04
C ALA A 330 -4.86 17.65 0.44
N GLN A 331 -4.77 18.85 -0.15
CA GLN A 331 -3.84 19.88 0.32
C GLN A 331 -4.14 20.32 1.75
N GLU A 332 -5.41 20.56 2.08
CA GLU A 332 -5.86 20.94 3.43
C GLU A 332 -5.50 19.86 4.47
N TYR A 333 -5.85 18.61 4.20
CA TYR A 333 -5.59 17.53 5.15
C TYR A 333 -4.11 17.19 5.25
N VAL A 334 -3.35 17.24 4.16
CA VAL A 334 -1.90 17.07 4.26
C VAL A 334 -1.30 18.15 5.15
N ALA A 335 -1.67 19.42 4.96
CA ALA A 335 -1.19 20.53 5.81
C ALA A 335 -1.55 20.38 7.29
N LYS A 336 -2.68 19.72 7.61
CA LYS A 336 -3.09 19.42 9.00
C LYS A 336 -2.16 18.40 9.69
N TYR A 337 -1.49 17.55 8.95
CA TYR A 337 -0.70 16.43 9.47
C TYR A 337 0.82 16.51 9.17
N GLU A 338 1.27 17.60 8.52
CA GLU A 338 2.69 17.96 8.36
C GLU A 338 3.25 18.73 9.57
#